data_AF-A0A934EIZ7-F1
#
_entry.id   AF-A0A934EIZ7-F1
#
_cell.length_a   1.000
_cell.length_b   1.000
_cell.length_c   1.000
_cell.angle_alpha   90.00
_cell.angle_beta   90.00
_cell.angle_gamma   90.00
#
_symmetry.space_group_name_H-M   'P 1'
#
loop_
_entity.id
_entity.type
_entity.pdbx_description
1 polymer ?
#
loop_
_entity_poly.entity_id
_entity_poly.type
_entity_poly.pdbx_seq_one_letter_code
_entity_poly.pdbx_strand_id
1 'polypeptide(L)'
;MRNQEVVKIFNDIADILEIKGDNPFRIRAYRRAAQNIDGLAKDVADMSVDDLHNIPGIGADLAGKIHEYVQSGRLEFYDQLKKAVPSGLVDLLSVPGLGPKTAKLLFDKLQIKDIDDLERHAKEGKLQGLPGIQAKTEGNILKGIAMIKRRSGRFPL
;
A
#
# COMPACT_ATOMS: atom_id res chain seq x y z
N MET A 1 10.45 -12.12 10.76
CA MET A 1 9.19 -12.27 11.50
C MET A 1 8.05 -12.09 10.52
N ARG A 2 7.06 -12.98 10.52
CA ARG A 2 5.94 -12.87 9.56
C ARG A 2 5.06 -11.64 9.81
N ASN A 3 5.15 -11.05 11.00
CA ASN A 3 4.45 -9.80 11.36
C ASN A 3 4.69 -8.71 10.31
N GLN A 4 5.94 -8.44 9.96
CA GLN A 4 6.28 -7.37 9.02
C GLN A 4 5.73 -7.62 7.60
N GLU A 5 5.66 -8.87 7.19
CA GLU A 5 5.07 -9.26 5.91
C GLU A 5 3.56 -9.05 5.91
N VAL A 6 2.88 -9.50 6.97
CA VAL A 6 1.43 -9.32 7.14
C VAL A 6 1.07 -7.84 7.24
N VAL A 7 1.85 -7.05 8.01
CA VAL A 7 1.70 -5.58 8.12
C VAL A 7 1.77 -4.93 6.75
N LYS A 8 2.77 -5.32 5.93
CA LYS A 8 2.90 -4.80 4.57
C LYS A 8 1.71 -5.16 3.71
N ILE A 9 1.32 -6.44 3.68
CA ILE A 9 0.19 -6.90 2.87
C ILE A 9 -1.12 -6.21 3.27
N PHE A 10 -1.38 -6.07 4.57
CA PHE A 10 -2.60 -5.45 5.07
C PHE A 10 -2.63 -3.94 4.77
N ASN A 11 -1.49 -3.27 4.83
CA ASN A 11 -1.37 -1.89 4.37
C ASN A 11 -1.65 -1.78 2.87
N ASP A 12 -1.02 -2.61 2.05
CA ASP A 12 -1.22 -2.61 0.60
C ASP A 12 -2.68 -2.90 0.22
N ILE A 13 -3.35 -3.82 0.93
CA ILE A 13 -4.79 -4.07 0.78
C ILE A 13 -5.58 -2.79 1.09
N ALA A 14 -5.29 -2.13 2.20
CA ALA A 14 -5.97 -0.89 2.55
C ALA A 14 -5.74 0.21 1.51
N ASP A 15 -4.52 0.33 0.99
CA ASP A 15 -4.16 1.25 -0.10
C ASP A 15 -5.01 0.98 -1.35
N ILE A 16 -5.07 -0.27 -1.79
CA ILE A 16 -5.86 -0.70 -2.96
C ILE A 16 -7.37 -0.44 -2.75
N LEU A 17 -7.90 -0.79 -1.59
CA LEU A 17 -9.32 -0.57 -1.28
C LEU A 17 -9.67 0.93 -1.25
N GLU A 18 -8.76 1.76 -0.76
CA GLU A 18 -8.92 3.22 -0.73
C GLU A 18 -8.92 3.84 -2.14
N ILE A 19 -8.03 3.36 -3.01
CA ILE A 19 -8.03 3.71 -4.44
C ILE A 19 -9.36 3.35 -5.08
N LYS A 20 -9.84 2.12 -4.87
CA LYS A 20 -11.11 1.64 -5.44
C LYS A 20 -12.32 2.38 -4.88
N GLY A 21 -12.16 3.15 -3.80
CA GLY A 21 -13.26 3.80 -3.11
C GLY A 21 -14.19 2.80 -2.43
N ASP A 22 -13.64 1.67 -1.96
CA ASP A 22 -14.37 0.65 -1.21
C ASP A 22 -14.75 1.19 0.19
N ASN A 23 -15.44 0.37 0.97
CA ASN A 23 -16.01 0.74 2.25
C ASN A 23 -14.95 1.31 3.23
N PRO A 24 -15.10 2.56 3.72
CA PRO A 24 -14.18 3.18 4.66
C PRO A 24 -13.98 2.40 5.96
N PHE A 25 -14.99 1.64 6.41
CA PHE A 25 -14.87 0.77 7.58
C PHE A 25 -13.90 -0.39 7.34
N ARG A 26 -13.94 -1.01 6.14
CA ARG A 26 -13.02 -2.09 5.78
C ARG A 26 -11.59 -1.58 5.65
N ILE A 27 -11.39 -0.44 5.00
CA ILE A 27 -10.07 0.21 4.87
C ILE A 27 -9.47 0.46 6.27
N ARG A 28 -10.25 1.06 7.18
CA ARG A 28 -9.81 1.30 8.56
C ARG A 28 -9.53 0.01 9.33
N ALA A 29 -10.29 -1.06 9.10
CA ALA A 29 -10.05 -2.35 9.74
C ALA A 29 -8.68 -2.93 9.35
N TYR A 30 -8.33 -2.95 8.05
CA TYR A 30 -7.02 -3.40 7.59
C TYR A 30 -5.88 -2.56 8.15
N ARG A 31 -6.02 -1.22 8.19
CA ARG A 31 -5.00 -0.33 8.78
C ARG A 31 -4.80 -0.58 10.28
N ARG A 32 -5.89 -0.73 11.03
CA ARG A 32 -5.82 -1.01 12.47
C ARG A 32 -5.20 -2.37 12.75
N ALA A 33 -5.59 -3.39 11.98
CA ALA A 33 -4.99 -4.71 12.09
C ALA A 33 -3.48 -4.67 11.82
N ALA A 34 -3.04 -3.97 10.76
CA ALA A 34 -1.61 -3.78 10.49
C ALA A 34 -0.90 -3.08 11.66
N GLN A 35 -1.45 -1.99 12.19
CA GLN A 35 -0.86 -1.28 13.34
C GLN A 35 -0.75 -2.16 14.59
N ASN A 36 -1.78 -2.95 14.88
CA ASN A 36 -1.77 -3.81 16.05
C ASN A 36 -0.77 -4.97 15.90
N ILE A 37 -0.65 -5.54 14.70
CA ILE A 37 0.33 -6.60 14.41
C ILE A 37 1.77 -6.08 14.48
N ASP A 38 2.01 -4.86 14.02
CA ASP A 38 3.33 -4.22 14.06
C ASP A 38 3.81 -4.02 15.52
N GLY A 39 2.88 -3.75 16.44
CA GLY A 39 3.16 -3.61 17.87
C GLY A 39 3.23 -4.93 18.66
N LEU A 40 2.99 -6.09 18.04
CA LEU A 40 3.05 -7.38 18.74
C LEU A 40 4.49 -7.82 18.97
N ALA A 41 4.79 -8.20 20.21
CA ALA A 41 6.03 -8.87 20.56
C ALA A 41 6.08 -10.35 20.09
N LYS A 42 4.92 -11.00 19.96
CA LYS A 42 4.79 -12.39 19.51
C LYS A 42 4.65 -12.45 17.98
N ASP A 43 5.27 -13.44 17.34
CA ASP A 43 5.09 -13.63 15.90
C ASP A 43 3.68 -14.19 15.61
N VAL A 44 3.00 -13.60 14.63
CA VAL A 44 1.69 -14.09 14.16
C VAL A 44 1.76 -15.51 13.59
N ALA A 45 2.96 -15.96 13.22
CA ALA A 45 3.21 -17.35 12.83
C ALA A 45 2.98 -18.36 13.97
N ASP A 46 3.16 -17.93 15.22
CA ASP A 46 3.05 -18.78 16.41
C ASP A 46 1.69 -18.61 17.12
N MET A 47 0.72 -17.97 16.46
CA MET A 47 -0.61 -17.68 16.99
C MET A 47 -1.67 -18.53 16.29
N SER A 48 -2.61 -19.07 17.06
CA SER A 48 -3.80 -19.71 16.51
C SER A 48 -4.76 -18.68 15.91
N VAL A 49 -5.75 -19.14 15.13
CA VAL A 49 -6.81 -18.25 14.60
C VAL A 49 -7.55 -17.54 15.74
N ASP A 50 -7.79 -18.23 16.85
CA ASP A 50 -8.46 -17.67 18.02
C ASP A 50 -7.60 -16.61 18.72
N ASP A 51 -6.29 -16.86 18.85
CA ASP A 51 -5.35 -15.86 19.38
C ASP A 51 -5.32 -14.60 18.52
N LEU A 52 -5.36 -14.77 17.19
CA LEU A 52 -5.38 -13.66 16.25
C LEU A 52 -6.69 -12.87 16.35
N HIS A 53 -7.81 -13.56 16.53
CA HIS A 53 -9.12 -12.94 16.73
C HIS A 53 -9.22 -12.13 18.04
N ASN A 54 -8.44 -12.50 19.05
CA ASN A 54 -8.38 -11.76 20.31
C ASN A 54 -7.59 -10.45 20.21
N ILE A 55 -6.87 -10.21 19.11
CA ILE A 55 -6.17 -8.94 18.90
C ILE A 55 -7.22 -7.84 18.62
N PRO A 56 -7.14 -6.69 19.31
CA PRO A 56 -8.06 -5.58 19.07
C PRO A 56 -8.14 -5.22 17.58
N GLY A 57 -9.34 -5.05 17.04
CA GLY A 57 -9.54 -4.66 15.64
C GLY A 57 -9.29 -5.76 14.60
N ILE A 58 -8.97 -7.00 15.01
CA ILE A 58 -8.88 -8.16 14.13
C ILE A 58 -10.11 -9.05 14.35
N GLY A 59 -11.08 -8.97 13.44
CA GLY A 59 -12.24 -9.86 13.44
C GLY A 59 -11.93 -11.22 12.78
N ALA A 60 -12.88 -12.16 12.85
CA ALA A 60 -12.72 -13.52 12.32
C ALA A 60 -12.25 -13.55 10.84
N ASP A 61 -12.76 -12.63 10.03
CA ASP A 61 -12.37 -12.48 8.62
C ASP A 61 -10.89 -12.10 8.43
N LEU A 62 -10.36 -11.23 9.30
CA LEU A 62 -8.97 -10.80 9.24
C LEU A 62 -8.05 -11.88 9.85
N ALA A 63 -8.45 -12.49 10.96
CA ALA A 63 -7.73 -13.60 11.58
C ALA A 63 -7.55 -14.77 10.59
N GLY A 64 -8.61 -15.12 9.85
CA GLY A 64 -8.55 -16.13 8.80
C GLY A 64 -7.56 -15.79 7.70
N LYS A 65 -7.53 -14.53 7.22
CA LYS A 65 -6.57 -14.09 6.19
C LYS A 65 -5.12 -14.09 6.67
N ILE A 66 -4.87 -13.71 7.93
CA ILE A 66 -3.54 -13.78 8.53
C ILE A 66 -3.09 -15.24 8.59
N HIS A 67 -3.98 -16.14 9.05
CA HIS A 67 -3.68 -17.56 9.14
C HIS A 67 -3.43 -18.19 7.76
N GLU A 68 -4.23 -17.86 6.75
CA GLU A 68 -4.03 -18.29 5.36
C GLU A 68 -2.64 -17.88 4.86
N TYR A 69 -2.24 -16.62 5.08
CA TYR A 69 -0.92 -16.13 4.70
C TYR A 69 0.21 -16.82 5.47
N VAL A 70 0.02 -17.04 6.77
CA VAL A 70 0.99 -17.75 7.61
C VAL A 70 1.14 -19.21 7.17
N GLN A 71 0.08 -19.88 6.72
CA GLN A 71 0.20 -21.27 6.27
C GLN A 71 0.75 -21.40 4.85
N SER A 72 0.21 -20.63 3.90
CA SER A 72 0.51 -20.81 2.48
C SER A 72 1.59 -19.88 1.94
N GLY A 73 1.93 -18.81 2.67
CA GLY A 73 2.77 -17.71 2.17
C GLY A 73 2.09 -16.85 1.10
N ARG A 74 0.79 -17.05 0.87
CA ARG A 74 -0.01 -16.32 -0.11
C ARG A 74 -1.35 -15.92 0.49
N LEU A 75 -1.95 -14.88 -0.08
CA LEU A 75 -3.26 -14.42 0.32
C LEU A 75 -4.06 -14.17 -0.96
N GLU A 76 -5.00 -15.07 -1.26
CA GLU A 76 -5.72 -15.02 -2.55
C GLU A 76 -6.46 -13.69 -2.73
N PHE A 77 -7.03 -13.16 -1.65
CA PHE A 77 -7.70 -11.87 -1.65
C PHE A 77 -6.77 -10.73 -2.09
N TYR A 78 -5.51 -10.74 -1.65
CA TYR A 78 -4.52 -9.74 -2.03
C TYR A 78 -4.11 -9.86 -3.49
N ASP A 79 -3.92 -11.09 -3.98
CA ASP A 79 -3.59 -11.36 -5.37
C ASP A 79 -4.71 -10.94 -6.33
N GLN A 80 -5.97 -11.17 -5.94
CA GLN A 80 -7.13 -10.71 -6.69
C GLN A 80 -7.24 -9.18 -6.71
N LEU A 81 -7.01 -8.53 -5.57
CA LEU A 81 -7.01 -7.07 -5.48
C LEU A 81 -5.94 -6.44 -6.38
N LYS A 82 -4.73 -7.01 -6.41
CA LYS A 82 -3.65 -6.56 -7.31
C LYS A 82 -4.03 -6.65 -8.77
N LYS A 83 -4.73 -7.71 -9.18
CA LYS A 83 -5.20 -7.86 -10.59
C LYS A 83 -6.32 -6.88 -10.95
N ALA A 84 -7.09 -6.42 -9.98
CA ALA A 84 -8.21 -5.51 -10.19
C ALA A 84 -7.80 -4.03 -10.29
N VAL A 85 -6.56 -3.68 -9.91
CA VAL A 85 -6.04 -2.31 -10.01
C VAL A 85 -5.12 -2.22 -11.24
N PRO A 86 -5.19 -1.12 -12.03
CA PRO A 86 -4.24 -0.91 -13.12
C PRO A 86 -2.80 -0.99 -12.60
N SER A 87 -1.92 -1.71 -13.30
CA SER A 87 -0.50 -1.89 -12.91
C SER A 87 0.19 -0.56 -12.61
N GLY A 88 -0.11 0.45 -13.41
CA GLY A 88 0.33 1.83 -13.22
C GLY A 88 0.09 2.38 -11.81
N LEU A 89 -1.08 2.12 -11.21
CA LEU A 89 -1.38 2.60 -9.87
C LEU A 89 -0.61 1.85 -8.78
N VAL A 90 -0.35 0.56 -9.00
CA VAL A 90 0.44 -0.27 -8.09
C VAL A 90 1.90 0.21 -8.06
N ASP A 91 2.43 0.60 -9.22
CA ASP A 91 3.77 1.17 -9.35
C ASP A 91 3.86 2.54 -8.66
N LEU A 92 2.83 3.38 -8.79
CA LEU A 92 2.75 4.65 -8.08
C LEU A 92 2.71 4.46 -6.56
N LEU A 93 1.90 3.53 -6.04
CA LEU A 93 1.86 3.20 -4.61
C LEU A 93 3.21 2.73 -4.05
N SER A 94 4.07 2.19 -4.90
CA SER A 94 5.40 1.76 -4.48
C SER A 94 6.34 2.95 -4.21
N VAL A 95 6.01 4.16 -4.69
CA VAL A 95 6.80 5.39 -4.50
C VAL A 95 6.74 5.83 -3.03
N PRO A 96 7.87 5.82 -2.29
CA PRO A 96 7.90 6.29 -0.92
C PRO A 96 7.43 7.75 -0.82
N GLY A 97 6.49 8.01 0.08
CA GLY A 97 5.89 9.34 0.25
C GLY A 97 4.68 9.61 -0.65
N LEU A 98 4.32 8.67 -1.53
CA LEU A 98 3.06 8.72 -2.29
C LEU A 98 2.01 7.80 -1.64
N GLY A 99 1.05 8.41 -0.94
CA GLY A 99 -0.06 7.66 -0.34
C GLY A 99 -1.18 7.34 -1.35
N PRO A 100 -2.10 6.44 -1.01
CA PRO A 100 -3.17 5.97 -1.90
C PRO A 100 -4.14 7.07 -2.31
N LYS A 101 -4.45 8.00 -1.40
CA LYS A 101 -5.27 9.18 -1.71
C LYS A 101 -4.61 10.04 -2.78
N THR A 102 -3.30 10.26 -2.65
CA THR A 102 -2.53 11.07 -3.59
C THR A 102 -2.38 10.34 -4.91
N ALA A 103 -2.06 9.03 -4.92
CA ALA A 103 -1.99 8.22 -6.14
C ALA A 103 -3.32 8.24 -6.91
N LYS A 104 -4.45 8.08 -6.21
CA LYS A 104 -5.79 8.21 -6.82
C LYS A 104 -6.03 9.62 -7.37
N LEU A 105 -5.72 10.66 -6.61
CA LEU A 105 -5.89 12.04 -7.04
C LEU A 105 -5.08 12.36 -8.32
N LEU A 106 -3.85 11.87 -8.40
CA LEU A 106 -2.97 12.03 -9.56
C LEU A 106 -3.51 11.30 -10.79
N PHE A 107 -4.03 10.09 -10.60
CA PHE A 107 -4.69 9.34 -11.66
C PHE A 107 -5.98 10.00 -12.14
N ASP A 108 -6.84 10.44 -11.22
CA ASP A 108 -8.13 11.06 -11.56
C ASP A 108 -7.98 12.46 -12.18
N LYS A 109 -7.01 13.27 -11.72
CA LYS A 109 -6.84 14.67 -12.14
C LYS A 109 -5.83 14.87 -13.27
N LEU A 110 -4.72 14.14 -13.23
CA LEU A 110 -3.61 14.31 -14.17
C LEU A 110 -3.45 13.11 -15.12
N GLN A 111 -4.28 12.06 -14.96
CA GLN A 111 -4.19 10.83 -15.74
C GLN A 111 -2.79 10.21 -15.75
N ILE A 112 -2.05 10.38 -14.65
CA ILE A 112 -0.72 9.80 -14.47
C ILE A 112 -0.88 8.28 -14.33
N LYS A 113 -0.30 7.54 -15.28
CA LYS A 113 -0.42 6.07 -15.37
C LYS A 113 0.87 5.34 -15.02
N ASP A 114 1.99 6.02 -14.88
CA ASP A 114 3.28 5.39 -14.58
C ASP A 114 4.23 6.35 -13.86
N ILE A 115 5.38 5.83 -13.43
CA ILE A 115 6.40 6.56 -12.68
C ILE A 115 7.06 7.66 -13.52
N ASP A 116 7.21 7.45 -14.83
CA ASP A 116 7.85 8.44 -15.71
C ASP A 116 6.94 9.66 -15.90
N ASP A 117 5.66 9.42 -16.06
CA ASP A 117 4.64 10.45 -16.17
C ASP A 117 4.51 11.23 -14.84
N LEU A 118 4.57 10.52 -13.70
CA LEU A 118 4.64 11.14 -12.39
C LEU A 118 5.86 12.05 -12.24
N GLU A 119 7.05 11.57 -12.66
CA GLU A 119 8.29 12.33 -12.56
C GLU A 119 8.24 13.60 -13.39
N ARG A 120 7.71 13.52 -14.62
CA ARG A 120 7.55 14.67 -15.50
C ARG A 120 6.66 15.73 -14.87
N HIS A 121 5.47 15.34 -14.39
CA HIS A 121 4.53 16.27 -13.75
C HIS A 121 5.11 16.88 -12.46
N ALA A 122 5.87 16.11 -11.68
CA ALA A 122 6.56 16.58 -10.49
C ALA A 122 7.69 17.57 -10.80
N LYS A 123 8.47 17.34 -11.86
CA LYS A 123 9.53 18.28 -12.29
C LYS A 123 8.97 19.58 -12.85
N GLU A 124 7.80 19.51 -13.48
CA GLU A 124 7.09 20.67 -14.01
C GLU A 124 6.33 21.45 -12.91
N GLY A 125 6.38 21.02 -11.64
CA GLY A 125 5.67 21.67 -10.53
C GLY A 125 4.15 21.53 -10.59
N LYS A 126 3.63 20.65 -11.46
CA LYS A 126 2.19 20.48 -11.70
C LYS A 126 1.50 19.76 -10.55
N LEU A 127 2.24 19.13 -9.64
CA LEU A 127 1.65 18.43 -8.51
C LEU A 127 1.23 19.38 -7.39
N GLN A 128 1.90 20.52 -7.24
CA GLN A 128 1.62 21.51 -6.17
C GLN A 128 0.23 22.16 -6.26
N GLY A 129 -0.42 22.08 -7.42
CA GLY A 129 -1.79 22.58 -7.61
C GLY A 129 -2.89 21.66 -7.07
N LEU A 130 -2.53 20.47 -6.58
CA LEU A 130 -3.48 19.46 -6.10
C LEU A 130 -3.68 19.52 -4.58
N PRO A 131 -4.93 19.30 -4.10
CA PRO A 131 -5.22 19.27 -2.66
C PRO A 131 -4.30 18.33 -1.88
N GLY A 132 -3.59 18.87 -0.89
CA GLY A 132 -2.69 18.11 -0.02
C GLY A 132 -1.28 17.88 -0.58
N ILE A 133 -0.96 18.34 -1.79
CA ILE A 133 0.40 18.32 -2.33
C ILE A 133 1.02 19.70 -2.21
N GLN A 134 2.07 19.81 -1.39
CA GLN A 134 2.90 21.00 -1.27
C GLN A 134 4.28 20.74 -1.85
N ALA A 135 5.11 21.78 -2.00
CA ALA A 135 6.49 21.66 -2.46
C ALA A 135 7.31 20.60 -1.69
N LYS A 136 7.06 20.46 -0.37
CA LYS A 136 7.70 19.40 0.44
C LYS A 136 7.27 18.00 0.02
N THR A 137 5.98 17.80 -0.23
CA THR A 137 5.41 16.51 -0.67
C THR A 137 5.91 16.16 -2.06
N GLU A 138 5.89 17.11 -2.99
CA GLU A 138 6.44 16.92 -4.35
C GLU A 138 7.93 16.59 -4.31
N GLY A 139 8.72 17.28 -3.48
CA GLY A 139 10.13 16.96 -3.26
C GLY A 139 10.35 15.56 -2.67
N ASN A 140 9.47 15.10 -1.79
CA ASN A 140 9.52 13.73 -1.28
C ASN A 140 9.17 12.70 -2.36
N ILE A 141 8.17 12.98 -3.20
CA ILE A 141 7.79 12.12 -4.33
C ILE A 141 8.97 11.99 -5.30
N LEU A 142 9.61 13.10 -5.69
CA LEU A 142 10.79 13.08 -6.57
C LEU A 142 11.94 12.26 -5.98
N LYS A 143 12.19 12.37 -4.67
CA LYS A 143 13.17 11.54 -3.97
C LYS A 143 12.80 10.06 -4.00
N GLY A 144 11.53 9.73 -3.77
CA GLY A 144 10.99 8.37 -3.85
C GLY A 144 11.16 7.76 -5.24
N ILE A 145 10.83 8.52 -6.29
CA ILE A 145 11.03 8.12 -7.69
C ILE A 145 12.51 7.86 -7.97
N ALA A 146 13.40 8.77 -7.55
CA ALA A 146 14.84 8.59 -7.73
C ALA A 146 15.35 7.32 -7.03
N MET A 147 14.81 6.98 -5.87
CA MET A 147 15.16 5.75 -5.14
C MET A 147 14.71 4.49 -5.90
N ILE A 148 13.50 4.50 -6.46
CA ILE A 148 12.99 3.39 -7.29
C ILE A 148 13.81 3.26 -8.56
N LYS A 149 14.08 4.35 -9.28
CA LYS A 149 14.90 4.31 -10.50
C LYS A 149 16.32 3.82 -10.24
N ARG A 150 16.92 4.17 -9.09
CA ARG A 150 18.22 3.62 -8.66
C ARG A 150 18.16 2.12 -8.37
N ARG A 151 17.07 1.63 -7.76
CA ARG A 151 16.86 0.18 -7.50
C ARG A 151 16.49 -0.60 -8.76
N SER A 152 15.71 0.01 -9.65
CA SER A 152 15.28 -0.52 -10.95
C SER A 152 16.29 -0.21 -12.04
N GLY A 153 17.53 0.16 -11.67
CA GLY A 153 18.70 0.26 -12.55
C GLY A 153 19.13 -1.09 -13.11
N ARG A 154 18.17 -1.82 -13.69
CA ARG A 154 18.37 -2.70 -14.83
C ARG A 154 18.76 -1.75 -15.97
N PHE A 155 20.06 -1.57 -16.13
CA PHE A 155 20.65 -0.98 -17.33
C PHE A 155 19.95 -1.59 -18.56
N PRO A 156 19.33 -0.79 -19.45
CA PRO A 156 19.27 -1.17 -20.84
C PRO A 156 20.71 -0.99 -21.37
N LEU A 157 21.36 -2.11 -21.69
CA LEU A 157 22.54 -2.13 -22.55
C LEU A 157 22.14 -1.65 -23.95
#